data_AF-A0A7J2MP07-F1
#
_entry.id   AF-A0A7J2MP07-F1
#
_cell.length_a   1.000
_cell.length_b   1.000
_cell.length_c   1.000
_cell.angle_alpha   90.00
_cell.angle_beta   90.00
_cell.angle_gamma   90.00
#
_symmetry.space_group_name_H-M   'P 1'
#
loop_
_entity.id
_entity.type
_entity.pdbx_description
1 polymer ?
#
loop_
_entity_poly.entity_id
_entity_poly.type
_entity_poly.pdbx_seq_one_letter_code
_entity_poly.pdbx_strand_id
1 'polypeptide(L)' 'MEEVDFDTIKEEWNEYKLKDGTSMKIKIVLVKVVRGDNYDQFGDPVYMVNTQNIVKVSNVPKKLKRGSEPSMVR' A
#
# COMPACT_ATOMS: atom_id res chain seq x y z
N MET A 1 -14.03 13.93 -18.49
CA MET A 1 -13.48 13.35 -17.26
C MET A 1 -14.22 13.94 -16.07
N GLU A 2 -14.65 13.10 -15.15
CA GLU A 2 -15.52 13.49 -14.03
C GLU A 2 -15.04 12.83 -12.73
N GLU A 3 -14.98 13.59 -11.64
CA GLU A 3 -14.72 13.03 -10.31
C GLU A 3 -15.97 12.32 -9.79
N VAL A 4 -15.78 11.14 -9.21
CA VAL A 4 -16.88 10.27 -8.76
C VAL A 4 -16.73 10.01 -7.27
N ASP A 5 -17.77 10.34 -6.52
CA ASP A 5 -17.88 10.00 -5.10
C ASP A 5 -18.02 8.48 -4.92
N PHE A 6 -17.56 7.97 -3.78
CA PHE A 6 -17.61 6.54 -3.48
C PHE A 6 -17.79 6.27 -2.00
N ASP A 7 -18.42 5.14 -1.69
CA ASP A 7 -18.47 4.57 -0.36
C ASP A 7 -17.47 3.41 -0.24
N THR A 8 -16.71 3.39 0.85
CA THR A 8 -15.79 2.28 1.12
C THR A 8 -16.56 1.07 1.65
N ILE A 9 -16.75 0.05 0.79
CA ILE A 9 -17.38 -1.22 1.20
C ILE A 9 -16.42 -2.07 2.04
N LYS A 10 -15.16 -2.21 1.59
CA LYS A 10 -14.14 -3.03 2.26
C LYS A 10 -12.73 -2.53 1.93
N GLU A 11 -11.92 -2.34 2.97
CA GLU A 11 -10.54 -1.83 2.83
C GLU A 11 -9.66 -2.40 3.97
N GLU A 12 -9.13 -3.60 3.75
CA GLU A 12 -8.38 -4.38 4.76
C GLU A 12 -6.86 -4.30 4.58
N TRP A 13 -6.14 -4.78 5.59
CA TRP A 13 -4.69 -4.97 5.52
C TRP A 13 -4.35 -6.24 4.74
N ASN A 14 -3.41 -6.12 3.82
CA ASN A 14 -2.70 -7.27 3.25
C ASN A 14 -1.54 -7.60 4.17
N GLU A 15 -1.41 -8.87 4.58
CA GLU A 15 -0.37 -9.30 5.51
C GLU A 15 0.60 -10.29 4.85
N TYR A 16 1.89 -10.04 5.02
CA TYR A 16 2.96 -10.82 4.40
C TYR A 16 4.02 -11.20 5.43
N LYS A 17 4.48 -12.45 5.34
CA LYS A 17 5.67 -12.93 6.05
C LYS A 17 6.80 -13.05 5.04
N LEU A 18 7.84 -12.23 5.19
CA LEU A 18 9.00 -12.22 4.31
C LEU A 18 9.96 -13.35 4.67
N LYS A 19 10.80 -13.75 3.70
CA LYS A 19 11.75 -14.87 3.86
C LYS A 19 12.83 -14.60 4.91
N ASP A 20 13.09 -13.34 5.26
CA ASP A 20 14.02 -12.95 6.32
C ASP A 20 13.41 -13.05 7.74
N GLY A 21 12.11 -13.33 7.86
CA GLY A 21 11.36 -13.38 9.11
C GLY A 21 10.57 -12.11 9.44
N THR A 22 10.73 -11.03 8.67
CA THR A 22 9.99 -9.78 8.82
C THR A 22 8.50 -9.99 8.51
N SER A 23 7.62 -9.36 9.30
CA SER A 23 6.19 -9.28 9.02
C SER A 23 5.85 -7.90 8.46
N MET A 24 5.26 -7.85 7.27
CA MET A 24 4.86 -6.63 6.60
C MET A 24 3.34 -6.60 6.44
N LYS A 25 2.73 -5.45 6.70
CA LYS A 25 1.33 -5.18 6.39
C LYS A 25 1.23 -3.99 5.46
N ILE A 26 0.43 -4.10 4.42
CA ILE A 26 0.19 -3.02 3.44
C ILE A 26 -1.32 -2.83 3.30
N LYS A 27 -1.79 -1.59 3.47
CA LYS A 27 -3.16 -1.20 3.18
C LYS A 27 -3.14 -0.16 2.07
N ILE A 28 -3.85 -0.46 0.98
CA ILE A 28 -4.10 0.50 -0.11
C ILE A 28 -5.35 1.26 0.28
N VAL A 29 -5.26 2.58 0.37
CA VAL A 29 -6.38 3.48 0.66
C VAL A 29 -6.76 4.20 -0.61
N LEU A 30 -8.03 4.10 -1.02
CA LEU A 30 -8.54 4.85 -2.17
C LEU A 30 -8.88 6.28 -1.72
N VAL A 31 -8.35 7.28 -2.43
CA VAL A 31 -8.52 8.69 -2.06
C VAL A 31 -9.39 9.43 -3.07
N LYS A 32 -9.25 9.13 -4.36
CA LYS A 32 -9.98 9.82 -5.43
C LYS A 32 -10.21 8.88 -6.60
N VAL A 33 -11.38 9.01 -7.20
CA VAL A 33 -11.77 8.31 -8.43
C VAL A 33 -12.14 9.36 -9.49
N VAL A 34 -11.58 9.21 -10.68
CA VAL A 34 -11.93 10.01 -11.85
C VAL A 34 -12.33 9.07 -12.98
N ARG A 35 -13.57 9.19 -13.44
CA ARG A 35 -14.06 8.48 -14.63
C ARG A 35 -13.60 9.22 -15.88
N GLY A 36 -12.91 8.51 -16.76
CA GLY A 36 -12.51 8.99 -18.08
C GLY A 36 -13.66 8.96 -19.08
N ASP A 37 -13.46 9.64 -20.22
CA ASP A 37 -14.43 9.65 -21.33
C ASP A 37 -14.14 8.51 -22.35
N ASN A 38 -13.04 7.77 -22.14
CA ASN A 38 -12.64 6.63 -22.96
C ASN A 38 -13.19 5.33 -22.39
N TYR A 39 -13.39 4.36 -23.27
CA TYR A 39 -13.86 3.02 -22.94
C TYR A 39 -12.81 1.98 -23.33
N ASP A 40 -12.70 0.91 -22.56
CA ASP A 40 -11.83 -0.20 -22.89
C ASP A 40 -12.42 -1.09 -23.99
N GLN A 41 -11.71 -2.18 -24.33
CA GLN A 41 -12.15 -3.11 -25.39
C GLN A 41 -13.46 -3.84 -25.09
N PHE A 42 -13.92 -3.84 -23.85
CA PHE A 42 -15.17 -4.46 -23.42
C PHE A 42 -16.32 -3.45 -23.33
N GLY A 43 -16.03 -2.16 -23.57
CA GLY A 43 -17.01 -1.09 -23.51
C GLY A 43 -17.21 -0.54 -22.09
N ASP A 44 -16.30 -0.82 -21.16
CA ASP A 44 -16.33 -0.28 -19.81
C ASP A 44 -15.59 1.07 -19.75
N PRO A 45 -16.10 2.08 -19.03
CA PRO A 45 -15.42 3.36 -18.91
C PRO A 45 -14.10 3.20 -18.14
N VAL A 46 -13.04 3.82 -18.64
CA VAL A 46 -11.73 3.77 -18.00
C VAL A 46 -11.72 4.69 -16.78
N TYR A 47 -11.32 4.16 -15.62
CA TYR A 47 -11.17 4.93 -14.38
C TYR A 47 -9.70 5.17 -14.06
N MET A 48 -9.40 6.38 -13.58
CA MET A 48 -8.14 6.72 -12.94
C MET A 48 -8.38 6.88 -11.45
N VAL A 49 -7.45 6.34 -10.65
CA VAL A 49 -7.56 6.39 -9.19
C VAL A 49 -6.31 7.03 -8.59
N ASN A 50 -6.49 7.74 -7.48
CA ASN A 50 -5.38 8.09 -6.61
C ASN A 50 -5.49 7.27 -5.34
N THR A 51 -4.40 6.62 -4.98
CA THR A 51 -4.32 5.75 -3.81
C THR A 51 -3.14 6.14 -2.93
N GLN A 52 -3.25 5.82 -1.65
CA GLN A 52 -2.14 5.90 -0.70
C GLN A 52 -1.81 4.52 -0.16
N ASN A 53 -0.53 4.20 -0.06
CA ASN A 53 -0.06 2.96 0.55
C ASN A 53 0.35 3.22 1.99
N ILE A 54 -0.38 2.63 2.94
CA ILE A 54 0.05 2.60 4.34
C ILE A 54 0.83 1.31 4.57
N VAL A 55 2.09 1.44 4.98
CA VAL A 55 2.99 0.30 5.18
C VAL A 55 3.37 0.20 6.65
N LYS A 56 3.19 -0.98 7.24
CA LYS A 56 3.62 -1.31 8.61
C LYS A 56 4.57 -2.49 8.58
N VAL A 57 5.69 -2.35 9.26
CA VAL A 57 6.70 -3.41 9.39
C VAL A 57 6.83 -3.81 10.85
N SER A 58 6.92 -5.12 11.11
CA SER A 58 7.03 -5.72 12.45
C SER A 58 7.87 -6.99 12.38
N ASN A 59 8.26 -7.54 13.54
CA ASN A 59 9.06 -8.77 13.65
C ASN A 59 10.37 -8.74 12.85
N VAL A 60 10.94 -7.55 12.63
CA VAL A 60 12.23 -7.41 11.92
C VAL A 60 13.34 -8.06 12.74
N PRO A 61 14.09 -9.03 12.17
CA PRO A 61 15.25 -9.62 12.83
C PRO A 61 16.24 -8.58 13.34
N LYS A 62 16.82 -8.78 14.54
CA LYS A 62 17.76 -7.84 15.16
C LYS A 62 18.93 -7.46 14.24
N LYS A 63 19.46 -8.43 13.49
CA LYS A 63 20.56 -8.23 12.51
C LYS A 63 20.25 -7.24 11.38
N LEU A 64 18.98 -6.93 11.15
CA LEU A 64 18.54 -5.96 10.13
C LEU A 64 18.21 -4.59 10.74
N LYS A 65 18.26 -4.43 12.07
CA LYS A 65 18.01 -3.16 12.73
C LYS A 65 19.31 -2.37 12.87
N ARG A 66 19.31 -1.11 12.43
CA ARG A 66 20.43 -0.18 12.64
C ARG A 66 20.62 0.05 14.15
N GLY A 67 21.85 -0.12 14.65
CA GLY A 67 22.21 0.02 16.07
C GLY A 67 22.34 -1.28 16.85
N SER A 68 22.39 -2.44 16.19
CA SER A 68 22.66 -3.74 16.84
C SER A 68 24.15 -4.04 17.06
N GLU A 69 25.06 -3.20 16.59
CA GLU A 69 26.45 -3.18 17.04
C GLU A 69 26.62 -2.08 18.09
N PRO A 70 27.27 -2.35 19.25
CA PRO A 70 27.64 -1.29 20.17
C PRO A 70 28.55 -0.33 19.40
N SER A 71 28.11 0.93 19.27
CA SER A 71 28.95 1.97 18.73
C SER A 71 30.25 1.99 19.54
N MET A 72 31.37 1.56 18.95
CA MET A 72 32.67 1.98 19.43
C MET A 72 32.78 3.47 19.13
N VAL A 73 32.24 4.28 20.04
CA VAL A 73 32.54 5.70 20.10
C VAL A 73 34.02 5.78 20.45
N ARG A 74 34.81 6.27 19.50
CA ARG A 74 36.16 6.78 19.75
C ARG A 74 36.05 8.14 20.42
#